data_AF-A0A853I946-F1
#
_entry.id   AF-A0A853I946-F1
#
_cell.length_a   1.000
_cell.length_b   1.000
_cell.length_c   1.000
_cell.angle_alpha   90.00
_cell.angle_beta   90.00
_cell.angle_gamma   90.00
#
_symmetry.space_group_name_H-M   'P 1'
#
loop_
_entity.id
_entity.type
_entity.pdbx_description
1 polymer ?
#
loop_
_entity_poly.entity_id
_entity_poly.type
_entity_poly.pdbx_seq_one_letter_code
_entity_poly.pdbx_strand_id
1 'polypeptide(L)'
;RCDSFVVETAVHYPTDISLLWDAMRKVINQLADMGENYHLSDWRQHRHNLKSLKKCFNQARQSNQSKAKNADDKKRETHINYLNKAQWFIDKAELTLDKLKAIAAPIWLLRNIANNLSHAKRQVSQIHRRVVEDEKVPADEKVYSIFQPHTEWVSKGKAGVPVELGIKVCVMECQHGFILHHRVMEKEQDVDVA
;
A
#
# COMPACT_ATOMS: atom_id res chain seq x y z
N ARG A 1 20.19 -27.57 14.51
CA ARG A 1 18.80 -27.53 14.00
C ARG A 1 18.64 -26.22 13.22
N CYS A 2 18.14 -26.22 11.98
CA CYS A 2 17.67 -24.99 11.30
C CYS A 2 16.16 -25.10 11.19
N ASP A 3 15.48 -24.11 11.75
CA ASP A 3 14.05 -23.94 11.59
C ASP A 3 13.81 -22.58 10.94
N SER A 4 12.91 -22.53 9.96
CA SER A 4 12.43 -21.27 9.40
C SER A 4 11.09 -20.88 10.01
N PHE A 5 10.87 -19.60 10.23
CA PHE A 5 9.59 -19.03 10.65
C PHE A 5 9.35 -17.68 10.00
N VAL A 6 8.11 -17.19 10.07
CA VAL A 6 7.78 -15.87 9.55
C VAL A 6 7.86 -14.88 10.71
N VAL A 7 8.64 -13.83 10.51
CA VAL A 7 8.63 -12.65 11.38
C VAL A 7 7.52 -11.76 10.86
N GLU A 8 6.44 -11.62 11.65
CA GLU A 8 5.31 -10.77 11.29
C GLU A 8 5.74 -9.32 11.12
N THR A 9 5.24 -8.72 10.05
CA THR A 9 5.40 -7.30 9.76
C THR A 9 4.24 -6.53 10.37
N ALA A 10 4.51 -5.33 10.89
CA ALA A 10 3.49 -4.48 11.50
C ALA A 10 2.63 -3.80 10.41
N VAL A 11 1.84 -4.60 9.69
CA VAL A 11 0.99 -4.18 8.58
C VAL A 11 -0.46 -4.55 8.82
N HIS A 12 -1.37 -3.73 8.31
CA HIS A 12 -2.77 -4.08 8.25
C HIS A 12 -3.02 -4.99 7.03
N TYR A 13 -4.14 -5.71 7.03
CA TYR A 13 -4.49 -6.57 5.90
C TYR A 13 -4.57 -5.76 4.59
N PRO A 14 -3.73 -6.10 3.58
CA PRO A 14 -3.57 -5.27 2.40
C PRO A 14 -4.65 -5.55 1.37
N THR A 15 -5.48 -4.55 1.12
CA THR A 15 -6.40 -4.51 -0.02
C THR A 15 -5.95 -3.39 -0.94
N ASP A 16 -6.19 -3.50 -2.24
CA ASP A 16 -5.78 -2.45 -3.18
C ASP A 16 -6.37 -1.08 -2.77
N ILE A 17 -7.63 -1.06 -2.29
CA ILE A 17 -8.29 0.15 -1.79
C ILE A 17 -7.66 0.72 -0.51
N SER A 18 -7.15 -0.14 0.39
CA SER A 18 -6.48 0.32 1.62
C SER A 18 -5.07 0.82 1.32
N LEU A 19 -4.36 0.16 0.42
CA LEU A 19 -3.05 0.60 -0.06
C LEU A 19 -3.14 1.94 -0.81
N LEU A 20 -4.19 2.13 -1.63
CA LEU A 20 -4.45 3.42 -2.25
C LEU A 20 -4.71 4.50 -1.20
N TRP A 21 -5.51 4.19 -0.18
CA TRP A 21 -5.78 5.13 0.92
C TRP A 21 -4.50 5.54 1.64
N ASP A 22 -3.61 4.60 1.94
CA ASP A 22 -2.35 4.85 2.62
C ASP A 22 -1.41 5.73 1.78
N ALA A 23 -1.28 5.43 0.48
CA ALA A 23 -0.46 6.19 -0.44
C ALA A 23 -0.98 7.62 -0.57
N MET A 24 -2.28 7.79 -0.83
CA MET A 24 -2.90 9.11 -0.94
C MET A 24 -2.82 9.91 0.36
N ARG A 25 -3.02 9.27 1.52
CA ARG A 25 -2.90 9.95 2.81
C ARG A 25 -1.49 10.52 2.98
N LYS A 26 -0.46 9.75 2.62
CA LYS A 26 0.93 10.20 2.72
C LYS A 26 1.24 11.34 1.76
N VAL A 27 0.85 11.22 0.50
CA VAL A 27 1.04 12.28 -0.50
C VAL A 27 0.38 13.58 -0.03
N ILE A 28 -0.89 13.54 0.38
CA ILE A 28 -1.63 14.74 0.77
C ILE A 28 -1.04 15.41 2.01
N ASN A 29 -0.64 14.62 3.02
CA ASN A 29 0.00 15.18 4.23
C ASN A 29 1.37 15.79 3.90
N GLN A 30 2.21 15.08 3.14
CA GLN A 30 3.54 15.59 2.77
C GLN A 30 3.43 16.88 1.96
N LEU A 31 2.49 16.96 1.00
CA LEU A 31 2.28 18.17 0.23
C LEU A 31 1.70 19.31 1.07
N ALA A 32 0.91 19.02 2.11
CA ALA A 32 0.44 20.02 3.05
C ALA A 32 1.59 20.60 3.88
N ASP A 33 2.42 19.74 4.47
CA ASP A 33 3.61 20.15 5.23
C ASP A 33 4.55 21.01 4.37
N MET A 34 4.69 20.66 3.09
CA MET A 34 5.49 21.44 2.15
C MET A 34 4.83 22.74 1.73
N GLY A 35 3.50 22.78 1.63
CA GLY A 35 2.78 24.02 1.39
C GLY A 35 3.01 25.05 2.50
N GLU A 36 3.17 24.60 3.74
CA GLU A 36 3.52 25.46 4.86
C GLU A 36 4.98 25.95 4.76
N ASN A 37 5.92 25.05 4.49
CA ASN A 37 7.36 25.37 4.44
C ASN A 37 7.78 26.22 3.23
N TYR A 38 7.10 26.07 2.09
CA TYR A 38 7.41 26.75 0.82
C TYR A 38 6.34 27.76 0.39
N HIS A 39 5.44 28.13 1.31
CA HIS A 39 4.35 29.10 1.08
C HIS A 39 3.42 28.76 -0.10
N LEU A 40 3.22 27.47 -0.42
CA LEU A 40 2.26 27.03 -1.42
C LEU A 40 0.86 26.89 -0.78
N SER A 41 -0.09 27.68 -1.27
CA SER A 41 -1.46 27.69 -0.74
C SER A 41 -2.34 26.51 -1.17
N ASP A 42 -1.86 25.68 -2.10
CA ASP A 42 -2.65 24.64 -2.78
C ASP A 42 -3.23 23.57 -1.82
N TRP A 43 -2.64 23.38 -0.64
CA TRP A 43 -2.96 22.29 0.30
C TRP A 43 -3.48 22.74 1.67
N ARG A 44 -3.88 24.01 1.84
CA ARG A 44 -4.41 24.53 3.12
C ARG A 44 -5.61 23.73 3.67
N GLN A 45 -6.44 23.18 2.78
CA GLN A 45 -7.60 22.36 3.14
C GLN A 45 -7.31 20.85 3.15
N HIS A 46 -6.05 20.42 3.32
CA HIS A 46 -5.68 19.00 3.29
C HIS A 46 -6.52 18.12 4.22
N ARG A 47 -6.89 18.60 5.42
CA ARG A 47 -7.76 17.85 6.36
C ARG A 47 -9.14 17.56 5.77
N HIS A 48 -9.74 18.56 5.10
CA HIS A 48 -11.02 18.39 4.42
C HIS A 48 -10.89 17.44 3.23
N ASN A 49 -9.81 17.58 2.45
CA ASN A 49 -9.48 16.72 1.32
C ASN A 49 -9.36 15.24 1.73
N LEU A 50 -8.61 14.99 2.81
CA LEU A 50 -8.46 13.66 3.40
C LEU A 50 -9.80 13.09 3.89
N LYS A 51 -10.63 13.90 4.56
CA LYS A 51 -11.94 13.47 5.02
C LYS A 51 -12.87 13.12 3.85
N SER A 52 -12.85 13.92 2.78
CA SER A 52 -13.59 13.68 1.54
C SER A 52 -13.16 12.37 0.88
N LEU A 53 -11.85 12.16 0.70
CA LEU A 53 -11.31 10.93 0.14
C LEU A 53 -11.60 9.71 1.04
N LYS A 54 -11.50 9.87 2.37
CA LYS A 54 -11.81 8.80 3.33
C LYS A 54 -13.27 8.37 3.26
N LYS A 55 -14.18 9.31 3.00
CA LYS A 55 -15.60 9.01 2.80
C LYS A 55 -15.79 8.08 1.60
N CYS A 56 -15.17 8.39 0.46
CA CYS A 56 -15.21 7.53 -0.74
C CYS A 56 -14.59 6.15 -0.47
N PHE A 57 -13.44 6.11 0.20
CA PHE A 57 -12.81 4.84 0.63
C PHE A 57 -13.76 4.00 1.49
N ASN A 58 -14.41 4.59 2.50
CA ASN A 58 -15.31 3.86 3.38
C ASN A 58 -16.53 3.31 2.62
N GLN A 59 -17.07 4.07 1.65
CA GLN A 59 -18.15 3.63 0.78
C GLN A 59 -17.73 2.43 -0.08
N ALA A 60 -16.55 2.48 -0.70
CA ALA A 60 -15.99 1.37 -1.48
C ALA A 60 -15.71 0.14 -0.60
N ARG A 61 -15.24 0.34 0.64
CA ARG A 61 -15.03 -0.75 1.59
C ARG A 61 -16.34 -1.41 2.02
N GLN A 62 -17.38 -0.62 2.29
CA GLN A 62 -18.69 -1.13 2.71
C GLN A 62 -19.40 -1.87 1.58
N SER A 63 -19.27 -1.41 0.33
CA SER A 63 -19.90 -2.07 -0.81
C SER A 63 -19.37 -3.49 -1.04
N ASN A 64 -18.10 -3.77 -0.68
CA ASN A 64 -17.54 -5.12 -0.71
C ASN A 64 -18.21 -6.11 0.26
N GLN A 65 -18.99 -5.65 1.24
CA GLN A 65 -19.70 -6.49 2.22
C GLN A 65 -21.19 -6.65 1.90
N SER A 66 -21.70 -5.94 0.88
CA SER A 66 -23.11 -5.96 0.51
C SER A 66 -23.50 -7.29 -0.14
N LYS A 67 -24.66 -7.83 0.23
CA LYS A 67 -25.27 -9.03 -0.38
C LYS A 67 -26.58 -8.74 -1.13
N ALA A 68 -26.86 -7.47 -1.40
CA ALA A 68 -28.07 -7.05 -2.09
C ALA A 68 -28.07 -7.50 -3.57
N LYS A 69 -29.24 -7.56 -4.19
CA LYS A 69 -29.39 -7.93 -5.62
C LYS A 69 -28.60 -7.02 -6.58
N ASN A 70 -28.39 -5.76 -6.20
CA ASN A 70 -27.63 -4.76 -6.97
C ASN A 70 -26.23 -4.50 -6.35
N ALA A 71 -25.67 -5.47 -5.62
CA ALA A 71 -24.40 -5.28 -4.91
C ALA A 71 -23.23 -5.01 -5.87
N ASP A 72 -23.17 -5.69 -7.01
CA ASP A 72 -22.06 -5.55 -7.97
C ASP A 72 -22.08 -4.18 -8.64
N ASP A 73 -23.24 -3.69 -9.09
CA ASP A 73 -23.38 -2.35 -9.65
C ASP A 73 -22.98 -1.29 -8.62
N LYS A 74 -23.43 -1.45 -7.36
CA LYS A 74 -23.08 -0.50 -6.31
C LYS A 74 -21.60 -0.54 -5.95
N LYS A 75 -20.99 -1.73 -5.98
CA LYS A 75 -19.55 -1.91 -5.79
C LYS A 75 -18.80 -1.18 -6.89
N ARG A 76 -19.16 -1.39 -8.15
CA ARG A 76 -18.55 -0.70 -9.30
C ARG A 76 -18.65 0.82 -9.17
N GLU A 77 -19.84 1.34 -8.91
CA GLU A 77 -20.09 2.78 -8.75
C GLU A 77 -19.24 3.40 -7.62
N THR A 78 -19.23 2.76 -6.44
CA THR A 78 -18.48 3.28 -5.28
C THR A 78 -16.97 3.25 -5.49
N HIS A 79 -16.45 2.23 -6.16
CA HIS A 79 -15.03 2.15 -6.50
C HIS A 79 -14.65 3.20 -7.55
N ILE A 80 -15.45 3.36 -8.62
CA ILE A 80 -15.21 4.40 -9.64
C ILE A 80 -15.20 5.79 -8.99
N ASN A 81 -16.16 6.09 -8.11
CA ASN A 81 -16.19 7.36 -7.38
C ASN A 81 -14.93 7.58 -6.53
N TYR A 82 -14.44 6.52 -5.87
CA TYR A 82 -13.19 6.58 -5.11
C TYR A 82 -11.97 6.79 -6.02
N LEU A 83 -11.88 6.08 -7.14
CA LEU A 83 -10.81 6.21 -8.12
C LEU A 83 -10.76 7.60 -8.75
N ASN A 84 -11.91 8.13 -9.21
CA ASN A 84 -11.99 9.47 -9.78
C ASN A 84 -11.53 10.53 -8.77
N LYS A 85 -11.91 10.38 -7.50
CA LYS A 85 -11.48 11.29 -6.44
C LYS A 85 -9.98 11.18 -6.18
N ALA A 86 -9.44 9.96 -6.14
CA ALA A 86 -8.01 9.73 -5.98
C ALA A 86 -7.21 10.31 -7.16
N GLN A 87 -7.66 10.07 -8.39
CA GLN A 87 -7.02 10.57 -9.61
C GLN A 87 -6.95 12.09 -9.61
N TRP A 88 -8.04 12.78 -9.26
CA TRP A 88 -8.03 14.24 -9.15
C TRP A 88 -6.96 14.76 -8.18
N PHE A 89 -6.75 14.07 -7.05
CA PHE A 89 -5.70 14.42 -6.10
C PHE A 89 -4.30 14.06 -6.60
N ILE A 90 -4.14 12.98 -7.37
CA ILE A 90 -2.88 12.60 -8.02
C ILE A 90 -2.48 13.70 -8.99
N ASP A 91 -3.36 14.12 -9.90
CA ASP A 91 -3.07 15.14 -10.90
C ASP A 91 -2.66 16.46 -10.23
N LYS A 92 -3.42 16.86 -9.19
CA LYS A 92 -3.08 18.04 -8.38
C LYS A 92 -1.72 17.92 -7.67
N ALA A 93 -1.40 16.73 -7.17
CA ALA A 93 -0.14 16.45 -6.51
C ALA A 93 1.04 16.52 -7.47
N GLU A 94 0.89 16.05 -8.71
CA GLU A 94 1.92 16.15 -9.74
C GLU A 94 2.22 17.61 -10.12
N LEU A 95 1.17 18.42 -10.31
CA LEU A 95 1.34 19.86 -10.54
C LEU A 95 2.07 20.54 -9.37
N THR A 96 1.77 20.14 -8.14
CA THR A 96 2.47 20.68 -6.96
C THR A 96 3.92 20.21 -6.91
N LEU A 97 4.18 18.95 -7.26
CA LEU A 97 5.53 18.39 -7.31
C LEU A 97 6.40 19.14 -8.33
N ASP A 98 5.86 19.53 -9.47
CA ASP A 98 6.58 20.33 -10.46
C ASP A 98 6.90 21.74 -9.97
N LYS A 99 5.99 22.38 -9.23
CA LYS A 99 6.29 23.65 -8.52
C LYS A 99 7.42 23.48 -7.50
N LEU A 100 7.41 22.38 -6.74
CA LEU A 100 8.44 22.07 -5.75
C LEU A 100 9.82 21.82 -6.41
N LYS A 101 9.85 21.18 -7.58
CA LYS A 101 11.08 21.04 -8.38
C LYS A 101 11.61 22.40 -8.84
N ALA A 102 10.73 23.29 -9.30
CA ALA A 102 11.11 24.61 -9.81
C ALA A 102 11.77 25.50 -8.73
N ILE A 103 11.38 25.34 -7.46
CA ILE A 103 11.96 26.07 -6.32
C ILE A 103 13.12 25.31 -5.64
N ALA A 104 13.64 24.26 -6.28
CA ALA A 104 14.76 23.45 -5.79
C ALA A 104 14.55 22.85 -4.38
N ALA A 105 13.33 22.33 -4.11
CA ALA A 105 13.08 21.59 -2.88
C ALA A 105 14.03 20.36 -2.76
N PRO A 106 14.35 19.90 -1.53
CA PRO A 106 15.29 18.80 -1.31
C PRO A 106 14.97 17.54 -2.13
N ILE A 107 15.97 16.98 -2.79
CA ILE A 107 15.82 15.82 -3.69
C ILE A 107 15.21 14.61 -2.98
N TRP A 108 15.66 14.32 -1.74
CA TRP A 108 15.16 13.18 -0.97
C TRP A 108 13.64 13.26 -0.74
N LEU A 109 13.13 14.48 -0.52
CA LEU A 109 11.73 14.74 -0.30
C LEU A 109 10.93 14.58 -1.60
N LEU A 110 11.40 15.19 -2.70
CA LEU A 110 10.78 15.05 -4.01
C LEU A 110 10.66 13.57 -4.41
N ARG A 111 11.72 12.79 -4.15
CA ARG A 111 11.73 11.35 -4.39
C ARG A 111 10.73 10.61 -3.50
N ASN A 112 10.58 10.99 -2.24
CA ASN A 112 9.62 10.37 -1.33
C ASN A 112 8.17 10.58 -1.80
N ILE A 113 7.81 11.82 -2.17
CA ILE A 113 6.48 12.14 -2.70
C ILE A 113 6.24 11.41 -4.03
N ALA A 114 7.23 11.40 -4.93
CA ALA A 114 7.13 10.69 -6.20
C ALA A 114 6.95 9.18 -6.03
N ASN A 115 7.64 8.56 -5.06
CA ASN A 115 7.45 7.14 -4.73
C ASN A 115 6.04 6.87 -4.20
N ASN A 116 5.51 7.71 -3.30
CA ASN A 116 4.14 7.54 -2.81
C ASN A 116 3.11 7.73 -3.93
N LEU A 117 3.36 8.66 -4.86
CA LEU A 117 2.54 8.84 -6.07
C LEU A 117 2.58 7.64 -7.00
N SER A 118 3.74 7.03 -7.23
CA SER A 118 3.84 5.83 -8.06
C SER A 118 3.08 4.66 -7.44
N HIS A 119 3.13 4.50 -6.12
CA HIS A 119 2.29 3.55 -5.40
C HIS A 119 0.80 3.85 -5.58
N ALA A 120 0.37 5.11 -5.44
CA ALA A 120 -1.03 5.49 -5.64
C ALA A 120 -1.51 5.17 -7.07
N LYS A 121 -0.74 5.55 -8.09
CA LYS A 121 -1.05 5.27 -9.51
C LYS A 121 -1.16 3.78 -9.80
N ARG A 122 -0.23 2.98 -9.27
CA ARG A 122 -0.30 1.52 -9.39
C ARG A 122 -1.59 0.97 -8.78
N GLN A 123 -1.98 1.43 -7.60
CA GLN A 123 -3.22 0.96 -6.96
C GLN A 123 -4.46 1.41 -7.72
N VAL A 124 -4.49 2.64 -8.25
CA VAL A 124 -5.58 3.10 -9.13
C VAL A 124 -5.74 2.18 -10.33
N SER A 125 -4.63 1.86 -11.02
CA SER A 125 -4.63 0.94 -12.15
C SER A 125 -5.13 -0.45 -11.77
N GLN A 126 -4.61 -1.04 -10.68
CA GLN A 126 -5.00 -2.37 -10.22
C GLN A 126 -6.48 -2.46 -9.84
N ILE A 127 -7.02 -1.45 -9.14
CA ILE A 127 -8.44 -1.40 -8.79
C ILE A 127 -9.30 -1.21 -10.04
N HIS A 128 -8.89 -0.36 -10.99
CA HIS A 128 -9.63 -0.15 -12.23
C HIS A 128 -9.75 -1.47 -13.01
N ARG A 129 -8.63 -2.14 -13.24
CA ARG A 129 -8.58 -3.45 -13.92
C ARG A 129 -9.48 -4.49 -13.24
N ARG A 130 -9.46 -4.57 -11.91
CA ARG A 130 -10.30 -5.53 -11.16
C ARG A 130 -11.79 -5.21 -11.16
N VAL A 131 -12.16 -3.93 -11.10
CA VAL A 131 -13.56 -3.53 -10.87
C VAL A 131 -14.30 -3.16 -12.15
N VAL A 132 -13.56 -2.65 -13.14
CA VAL A 132 -14.13 -2.18 -14.42
C VAL A 132 -13.93 -3.21 -15.52
N GLU A 133 -12.76 -3.84 -15.57
CA GLU A 133 -12.36 -4.77 -16.65
C GLU A 133 -12.46 -6.25 -16.25
N ASP A 134 -12.76 -6.55 -14.98
CA ASP A 134 -12.83 -7.90 -14.40
C ASP A 134 -11.53 -8.73 -14.56
N GLU A 135 -10.39 -8.04 -14.67
CA GLU A 135 -9.08 -8.68 -14.85
C GLU A 135 -8.45 -9.15 -13.52
N LYS A 136 -7.76 -10.29 -13.57
CA LYS A 136 -6.92 -10.76 -12.47
C LYS A 136 -5.54 -10.10 -12.55
N VAL A 137 -5.22 -9.26 -11.56
CA VAL A 137 -3.88 -8.70 -11.38
C VAL A 137 -2.90 -9.82 -10.96
N PRO A 138 -1.79 -10.02 -11.69
CA PRO A 138 -0.84 -11.07 -11.39
C PRO A 138 -0.13 -10.84 -10.04
N ALA A 139 0.39 -11.92 -9.44
CA ALA A 139 0.83 -11.93 -8.04
C ALA A 139 2.15 -11.16 -7.83
N ASP A 140 3.00 -11.12 -8.85
CA ASP A 140 4.28 -10.42 -8.90
C ASP A 140 4.14 -8.89 -8.85
N GLU A 141 3.00 -8.34 -9.26
CA GLU A 141 2.70 -6.91 -9.16
C GLU A 141 2.17 -6.48 -7.77
N LYS A 142 1.91 -7.43 -6.86
CA LYS A 142 1.28 -7.14 -5.58
C LYS A 142 2.30 -6.64 -4.57
N VAL A 143 1.98 -5.50 -3.97
CA VAL A 143 2.71 -4.98 -2.80
C VAL A 143 1.78 -5.03 -1.61
N TYR A 144 2.30 -5.55 -0.51
CA TYR A 144 1.51 -5.79 0.71
C TYR A 144 1.62 -4.64 1.71
N SER A 145 2.59 -3.74 1.54
CA SER A 145 2.66 -2.49 2.31
C SER A 145 3.55 -1.49 1.61
N ILE A 146 3.11 -0.23 1.53
CA ILE A 146 3.96 0.88 1.06
C ILE A 146 4.99 1.31 2.12
N PHE A 147 4.77 0.93 3.38
CA PHE A 147 5.63 1.29 4.52
C PHE A 147 6.63 0.19 4.86
N GLN A 148 6.30 -1.06 4.53
CA GLN A 148 7.14 -2.23 4.71
C GLN A 148 7.19 -3.01 3.39
N PRO A 149 7.94 -2.51 2.37
CA PRO A 149 7.94 -3.09 1.02
C PRO A 149 8.45 -4.53 0.96
N HIS A 150 9.21 -4.95 1.96
CA HIS A 150 9.73 -6.31 2.15
C HIS A 150 8.67 -7.28 2.70
N THR A 151 7.46 -6.82 3.02
CA THR A 151 6.40 -7.71 3.51
C THR A 151 6.00 -8.69 2.43
N GLU A 152 5.98 -9.97 2.76
CA GLU A 152 5.54 -11.04 1.87
C GLU A 152 4.26 -11.70 2.36
N TRP A 153 3.55 -12.31 1.41
CA TRP A 153 2.40 -13.16 1.69
C TRP A 153 2.88 -14.61 1.84
N VAL A 154 3.01 -15.07 3.08
CA VAL A 154 3.56 -16.39 3.37
C VAL A 154 2.45 -17.35 3.80
N SER A 155 2.24 -18.42 3.03
CA SER A 155 1.37 -19.54 3.41
C SER A 155 2.20 -20.71 3.91
N LYS A 156 2.53 -20.74 5.21
CA LYS A 156 2.97 -21.98 5.88
C LYS A 156 1.72 -22.70 6.34
N GLY A 157 1.40 -23.87 5.80
CA GLY A 157 0.16 -24.63 6.04
C GLY A 157 -0.07 -25.13 7.47
N LYS A 158 0.17 -24.31 8.49
CA LYS A 158 -0.12 -24.56 9.90
C LYS A 158 -1.64 -24.52 10.12
N ALA A 159 -2.15 -25.43 10.95
CA ALA A 159 -3.57 -25.47 11.29
C ALA A 159 -4.00 -24.14 11.96
N GLY A 160 -4.94 -23.42 11.35
CA GLY A 160 -5.58 -22.22 11.90
C GLY A 160 -5.11 -20.88 11.34
N VAL A 161 -3.91 -20.78 10.74
CA VAL A 161 -3.42 -19.55 10.10
C VAL A 161 -3.08 -19.84 8.64
N PRO A 162 -4.00 -19.57 7.69
CA PRO A 162 -3.77 -19.89 6.28
C PRO A 162 -2.68 -19.00 5.63
N VAL A 163 -2.43 -17.81 6.20
CA VAL A 163 -1.50 -16.79 5.67
C VAL A 163 -0.92 -15.95 6.81
N GLU A 164 0.39 -15.75 6.79
CA GLU A 164 1.15 -14.84 7.66
C GLU A 164 1.73 -13.69 6.79
N LEU A 165 1.59 -12.43 7.23
CA LEU A 165 2.16 -11.26 6.54
C LEU A 165 3.49 -10.89 7.20
N GLY A 166 4.59 -11.18 6.53
CA GLY A 166 5.91 -11.01 7.14
C GLY A 166 7.06 -11.37 6.23
N ILE A 167 8.24 -11.54 6.82
CA ILE A 167 9.43 -12.04 6.12
C ILE A 167 9.83 -13.38 6.75
N LYS A 168 10.25 -14.32 5.92
CA LYS A 168 10.82 -15.58 6.41
C LYS A 168 12.23 -15.38 6.94
N VAL A 169 12.54 -16.04 8.05
CA VAL A 169 13.87 -16.08 8.65
C VAL A 169 14.18 -17.53 9.02
N CYS A 170 15.33 -18.09 8.58
CA CYS A 170 15.89 -19.31 9.21
C CYS A 170 16.80 -18.88 10.36
N VAL A 171 16.66 -19.60 11.48
CA VAL A 171 17.55 -19.53 12.61
C VAL A 171 18.20 -20.89 12.80
N MET A 172 19.51 -20.89 13.00
CA MET A 172 20.28 -22.09 13.31
C MET A 172 20.63 -22.14 14.79
N GLU A 173 20.22 -23.22 15.43
CA GLU A 173 20.44 -23.48 16.86
C GLU A 173 21.38 -24.67 17.07
N CYS A 174 22.24 -24.54 18.08
CA CYS A 174 23.05 -25.64 18.59
C CYS A 174 22.25 -26.56 19.52
N GLN A 175 22.86 -27.69 19.92
CA GLN A 175 22.22 -28.66 20.82
C GLN A 175 21.83 -28.10 22.21
N HIS A 176 22.41 -26.97 22.62
CA HIS A 176 22.13 -26.29 23.88
C HIS A 176 21.13 -25.13 23.73
N GLY A 177 20.53 -24.93 22.55
CA GLY A 177 19.54 -23.87 22.29
C GLY A 177 20.12 -22.49 22.02
N PHE A 178 21.44 -22.35 21.82
CA PHE A 178 22.04 -21.08 21.40
C PHE A 178 21.85 -20.86 19.90
N ILE A 179 21.47 -19.64 19.53
CA ILE A 179 21.42 -19.19 18.15
C ILE A 179 22.85 -18.96 17.65
N LEU A 180 23.27 -19.73 16.65
CA LEU A 180 24.59 -19.63 16.03
C LEU A 180 24.57 -18.76 14.78
N HIS A 181 23.46 -18.76 14.04
CA HIS A 181 23.32 -18.04 12.78
C HIS A 181 21.85 -17.70 12.51
N HIS A 182 21.60 -16.65 11.74
CA HIS A 182 20.28 -16.33 11.19
C HIS A 182 20.41 -15.88 9.73
N ARG A 183 19.39 -16.15 8.91
CA ARG A 183 19.30 -15.67 7.51
C ARG A 183 17.90 -15.14 7.26
N VAL A 184 17.83 -13.90 6.76
CA VAL A 184 16.60 -13.30 6.23
C VAL A 184 16.40 -13.81 4.81
N MET A 185 15.23 -14.38 4.54
CA MET A 185 14.91 -15.11 3.31
C MET A 185 13.96 -14.27 2.44
N GLU A 186 14.38 -13.08 2.03
CA GLU A 186 13.57 -12.20 1.17
C GLU A 186 13.44 -12.81 -0.23
N LYS A 187 12.21 -13.13 -0.62
CA LYS A 187 11.83 -13.83 -1.86
C LYS A 187 12.46 -15.22 -2.01
N GLU A 188 12.89 -15.82 -0.91
CA GLU A 188 13.49 -17.15 -0.87
C GLU A 188 12.52 -18.16 -0.23
N GLN A 189 12.58 -19.40 -0.70
CA GLN A 189 11.88 -20.55 -0.10
C GLN A 189 12.86 -21.40 0.70
N ASP A 190 12.33 -22.27 1.56
CA ASP A 190 13.16 -23.19 2.37
C ASP A 190 14.05 -24.07 1.47
N VAL A 191 13.60 -24.40 0.26
CA VAL A 191 14.38 -25.16 -0.75
C VAL A 191 15.56 -24.39 -1.32
N ASP A 192 15.54 -23.06 -1.29
CA ASP A 192 16.61 -22.22 -1.87
C ASP A 192 17.78 -22.01 -0.88
N VAL A 193 17.57 -22.38 0.39
CA VAL A 193 18.51 -22.17 1.51
C VAL A 193 19.01 -23.51 2.09
N ALA A 194 18.46 -24.64 1.61
CA ALA A 194 18.81 -25.99 2.02
C ALA A 194 20.16 -26.47 1.45
#